data_AF-A0A644YBH8-F1
#
_entry.id   AF-A0A644YBH8-F1
#
_cell.length_a   1.000
_cell.length_b   1.000
_cell.length_c   1.000
_cell.angle_alpha   90.00
_cell.angle_beta   90.00
_cell.angle_gamma   90.00
#
_symmetry.space_group_name_H-M   'P 1'
#
loop_
_entity.id
_entity.type
_entity.pdbx_description
1 polymer ?
#
loop_
_entity_poly.entity_id
_entity_poly.type
_entity_poly.pdbx_seq_one_letter_code
_entity_poly.pdbx_strand_id
1 'polypeptide(L)'
;MGFTLLAGVIFQQTEFFRQLFIKNAPNPIPKTNKKEASLLFAAGSAFALGTLTKVPALLDFAAFLFLFALSFVIFLFQQKATRNELRQEFLRIFWRVFWLGLGFLLPILLSILYFASKNALGDYFDYGLLYNLRYSQEWQQDFGSPLLNFLFSLPGKTLVLLLWVILLFVTAKKGPWRFHFFSLWFFATLYSVLLSSRPYPHYFLQSIPPLALLLTELTSEARQFFQSLRQKKWPKVWLFSRNFAMGALLIFTSAAILLIFGFKPYPTLSYYQRFAHYATGKISKEEYDQSFDALVKENNEVTTLIHSMQIEKMFIWGTNPTLYAESKTLPTSRFTVSFHIKDFNDYERTFAQISAEQPELIIVMKNETTHFPQLESYLQEYYRVNSSLENMSLYWRTPSEAGF
;
A
#
# COMPACT_ATOMS: atom_id res chain seq x y z
N MET A 1 -1.76 0.63 -6.79
CA MET A 1 -1.23 1.68 -7.70
C MET A 1 -1.93 1.69 -9.05
N GLY A 2 -1.93 0.60 -9.84
CA GLY A 2 -2.56 0.58 -11.17
C GLY A 2 -4.03 1.06 -11.18
N PHE A 3 -4.86 0.53 -10.27
CA PHE A 3 -6.25 0.97 -10.12
C PHE A 3 -6.40 2.44 -9.69
N THR A 4 -5.53 2.94 -8.80
CA THR A 4 -5.51 4.36 -8.40
C THR A 4 -5.20 5.28 -9.58
N LEU A 5 -4.21 4.93 -10.41
CA LEU A 5 -3.87 5.69 -11.61
C LEU A 5 -5.00 5.65 -12.63
N LEU A 6 -5.62 4.48 -12.83
CA LEU A 6 -6.82 4.35 -13.66
C LEU A 6 -7.95 5.24 -13.16
N ALA A 7 -8.20 5.29 -11.86
CA ALA A 7 -9.19 6.16 -11.25
C ALA A 7 -8.90 7.64 -11.55
N GLY A 8 -7.65 8.08 -11.43
CA GLY A 8 -7.21 9.42 -11.83
C GLY A 8 -7.42 9.69 -13.33
N VAL A 9 -7.13 8.73 -14.20
CA VAL A 9 -7.32 8.81 -15.66
C VAL A 9 -8.80 8.90 -16.05
N ILE A 10 -9.70 8.23 -15.31
CA ILE A 10 -11.15 8.37 -15.50
C ILE A 10 -11.62 9.72 -14.95
N PHE A 11 -11.19 10.09 -13.75
CA PHE A 11 -11.59 11.32 -13.08
C PHE A 11 -11.22 12.57 -13.87
N GLN A 12 -10.06 12.61 -14.54
CA GLN A 12 -9.67 13.75 -15.38
C GLN A 12 -10.61 14.01 -16.57
N GLN A 13 -11.43 13.02 -16.94
CA GLN A 13 -12.42 13.17 -18.02
C GLN A 13 -13.70 13.86 -17.55
N THR A 14 -13.90 14.01 -16.24
CA THR A 14 -15.05 14.72 -15.67
C THR A 14 -15.01 16.19 -16.07
N GLU A 15 -16.18 16.80 -16.29
CA GLU A 15 -16.27 18.22 -16.55
C GLU A 15 -15.79 19.01 -15.32
N PHE A 16 -16.06 18.53 -14.10
CA PHE A 16 -15.53 19.14 -12.88
C PHE A 16 -14.00 19.28 -12.91
N PHE A 17 -13.27 18.20 -13.19
CA PHE A 17 -11.81 18.26 -13.26
C PHE A 17 -11.35 19.19 -14.38
N ARG A 18 -11.95 19.10 -15.57
CA ARG A 18 -11.61 19.98 -16.70
C ARG A 18 -11.83 21.45 -16.39
N GLN A 19 -12.89 21.81 -15.67
CA GLN A 19 -13.15 23.19 -15.29
C GLN A 19 -12.12 23.72 -14.29
N LEU A 20 -11.80 22.92 -13.28
CA LEU A 20 -10.80 23.28 -12.28
C LEU A 20 -9.39 23.38 -12.87
N PHE A 21 -8.97 22.37 -13.65
CA PHE A 21 -7.57 22.23 -14.08
C PHE A 21 -7.30 22.83 -15.45
N ILE A 22 -8.23 22.79 -16.41
CA ILE A 22 -8.01 23.31 -17.76
C ILE A 22 -8.49 24.75 -17.89
N LYS A 23 -9.74 25.02 -17.46
CA LYS A 23 -10.36 26.35 -17.60
C LYS A 23 -9.99 27.32 -16.48
N ASN A 24 -9.36 26.84 -15.39
CA ASN A 24 -9.10 27.60 -14.16
C ASN A 24 -10.36 28.33 -13.65
N ALA A 25 -11.54 27.73 -13.87
CA ALA A 25 -12.84 28.32 -13.57
C ALA A 25 -13.54 27.43 -12.53
N PRO A 26 -13.40 27.73 -11.24
CA PRO A 26 -13.86 26.83 -10.19
C PRO A 26 -15.37 26.88 -9.95
N ASN A 27 -16.02 27.99 -10.32
CA ASN A 27 -17.43 28.23 -10.03
C ASN A 27 -18.08 29.05 -11.14
N PRO A 28 -19.40 28.89 -11.38
CA PRO A 28 -20.27 27.87 -10.77
C PRO A 28 -19.97 26.47 -11.32
N ILE A 29 -19.91 25.45 -10.45
CA ILE A 29 -19.75 24.06 -10.90
C ILE A 29 -20.99 23.68 -11.74
N PRO A 30 -20.87 22.95 -12.86
CA PRO A 30 -22.01 22.55 -13.66
C PRO A 30 -22.93 21.60 -12.91
N LYS A 31 -24.19 21.48 -13.33
CA LYS A 31 -25.05 20.39 -12.85
C LYS A 31 -24.46 19.03 -13.29
N THR A 32 -24.55 18.04 -12.41
CA THR A 32 -24.12 16.67 -12.71
C THR A 32 -25.05 16.09 -13.77
N ASN A 33 -24.52 15.78 -14.96
CA ASN A 33 -25.26 15.06 -16.00
C ASN A 33 -24.97 13.54 -15.91
N LYS A 34 -25.66 12.73 -16.73
CA LYS A 34 -25.48 11.26 -16.72
C LYS A 34 -24.03 10.85 -16.99
N LYS A 35 -23.37 11.49 -17.96
CA LYS A 35 -21.96 11.20 -18.30
C LYS A 35 -21.01 11.50 -17.14
N GLU A 36 -21.17 12.65 -16.49
CA GLU A 36 -20.41 13.05 -15.30
C GLU A 36 -20.61 12.04 -14.16
N ALA A 37 -21.85 11.65 -13.88
CA ALA A 37 -22.18 10.65 -12.87
C ALA A 37 -21.50 9.30 -13.15
N SER A 38 -21.57 8.82 -14.40
CA SER A 38 -20.93 7.57 -14.82
C SER A 38 -19.41 7.61 -14.68
N LEU A 39 -18.77 8.72 -15.06
CA LEU A 39 -17.32 8.90 -14.90
C LEU A 39 -16.90 8.92 -13.43
N LEU A 40 -17.64 9.65 -12.58
CA LEU A 40 -17.38 9.70 -11.15
C LEU A 40 -17.57 8.33 -10.49
N PHE A 41 -18.65 7.63 -10.83
CA PHE A 41 -18.90 6.27 -10.36
C PHE A 41 -17.76 5.33 -10.77
N ALA A 42 -17.37 5.32 -12.05
CA ALA A 42 -16.28 4.48 -12.55
C ALA A 42 -14.93 4.80 -11.89
N ALA A 43 -14.62 6.09 -11.69
CA ALA A 43 -13.42 6.50 -10.94
C ALA A 43 -13.48 6.01 -9.48
N GLY A 44 -14.64 6.13 -8.84
CA GLY A 44 -14.88 5.61 -7.48
C GLY A 44 -14.64 4.11 -7.39
N SER A 45 -15.17 3.34 -8.35
CA SER A 45 -14.98 1.90 -8.39
C SER A 45 -13.52 1.51 -8.62
N ALA A 46 -12.79 2.23 -9.46
CA ALA A 46 -11.35 2.01 -9.60
C ALA A 46 -10.60 2.34 -8.29
N PHE A 47 -10.96 3.40 -7.57
CA PHE A 47 -10.40 3.66 -6.23
C PHE A 47 -10.74 2.54 -5.23
N ALA A 48 -11.97 2.00 -5.27
CA ALA A 48 -12.39 0.88 -4.43
C ALA A 48 -11.51 -0.35 -4.64
N LEU A 49 -11.27 -0.73 -5.91
CA LEU A 49 -10.38 -1.83 -6.26
C LEU A 49 -8.94 -1.54 -5.81
N GLY A 50 -8.50 -0.29 -5.93
CA GLY A 50 -7.24 0.17 -5.33
C GLY A 50 -7.17 -0.14 -3.83
N THR A 51 -8.18 0.28 -3.07
CA THR A 51 -8.25 0.08 -1.61
C THR A 51 -8.36 -1.40 -1.22
N LEU A 52 -9.17 -2.19 -1.95
CA LEU A 52 -9.31 -3.63 -1.72
C LEU A 52 -8.01 -4.39 -1.99
N THR A 53 -7.18 -3.92 -2.92
CA THR A 53 -5.83 -4.49 -3.13
C THR A 53 -4.81 -4.00 -2.10
N LYS A 54 -4.93 -2.74 -1.64
CA LYS A 54 -4.03 -2.13 -0.67
C LYS A 54 -4.71 -0.97 0.05
N VAL A 55 -5.04 -1.16 1.33
CA VAL A 55 -5.74 -0.17 2.20
C VAL A 55 -5.17 1.26 2.10
N PRO A 56 -3.83 1.48 2.09
CA PRO A 56 -3.19 2.76 1.74
C PRO A 56 -3.80 3.58 0.58
N ALA A 57 -4.41 2.94 -0.43
CA ALA A 57 -5.04 3.64 -1.54
C ALA A 57 -6.30 4.45 -1.16
N LEU A 58 -6.85 4.21 0.04
CA LEU A 58 -7.92 5.03 0.62
C LEU A 58 -7.51 6.52 0.74
N LEU A 59 -6.23 6.79 0.99
CA LEU A 59 -5.73 8.16 1.11
C LEU A 59 -5.58 8.85 -0.25
N ASP A 60 -5.36 8.10 -1.32
CA ASP A 60 -5.46 8.63 -2.68
C ASP A 60 -6.91 9.06 -2.96
N PHE A 61 -7.88 8.21 -2.64
CA PHE A 61 -9.30 8.54 -2.76
C PHE A 61 -9.68 9.79 -1.96
N ALA A 62 -9.20 9.90 -0.71
CA ALA A 62 -9.40 11.07 0.13
C ALA A 62 -8.82 12.37 -0.47
N ALA A 63 -7.65 12.29 -1.13
CA ALA A 63 -7.06 13.44 -1.82
C ALA A 63 -7.94 13.92 -3.00
N PHE A 64 -8.61 13.01 -3.71
CA PHE A 64 -9.56 13.38 -4.77
C PHE A 64 -10.88 13.94 -4.20
N LEU A 65 -11.36 13.40 -3.07
CA LEU A 65 -12.51 13.99 -2.36
C LEU A 65 -12.23 15.43 -1.90
N PHE A 66 -10.99 15.70 -1.50
CA PHE A 66 -10.57 17.05 -1.09
C PHE A 66 -10.73 18.08 -2.21
N LEU A 67 -10.65 17.71 -3.50
CA LEU A 67 -10.91 18.66 -4.58
C LEU A 67 -12.31 19.28 -4.48
N PHE A 68 -13.31 18.49 -4.10
CA PHE A 68 -14.66 18.99 -3.89
C PHE A 68 -14.76 19.91 -2.68
N ALA A 69 -14.13 19.54 -1.56
CA ALA A 69 -14.09 20.37 -0.37
C ALA A 69 -13.37 21.71 -0.64
N LEU A 70 -12.24 21.68 -1.32
CA LEU A 70 -11.49 22.85 -1.75
C LEU A 70 -12.35 23.73 -2.67
N SER A 71 -13.11 23.11 -3.58
CA SER A 71 -14.02 23.82 -4.50
C SER A 71 -15.06 24.61 -3.73
N PHE A 72 -15.68 23.97 -2.74
CA PHE A 72 -16.68 24.59 -1.88
C PHE A 72 -16.09 25.73 -1.04
N VAL A 73 -14.94 25.49 -0.40
CA VAL A 73 -14.29 26.49 0.46
C VAL A 73 -13.94 27.74 -0.32
N ILE A 74 -13.42 27.60 -1.54
CA ILE A 74 -13.11 28.77 -2.36
C ILE A 74 -14.39 29.48 -2.83
N PHE A 75 -15.45 28.75 -3.17
CA PHE A 75 -16.76 29.35 -3.47
C PHE A 75 -17.25 30.24 -2.31
N LEU A 76 -17.17 29.73 -1.07
CA LEU A 76 -17.55 30.47 0.15
C LEU A 76 -16.77 31.76 0.32
N PHE A 77 -15.50 31.80 -0.08
CA PHE A 77 -14.64 32.96 0.14
C PHE A 77 -14.56 33.94 -1.03
N GLN A 78 -14.82 33.51 -2.26
CA GLN A 78 -14.70 34.36 -3.45
C GLN A 78 -16.00 35.09 -3.79
N GLN A 79 -17.16 34.53 -3.44
CA GLN A 79 -18.44 35.11 -3.81
C GLN A 79 -19.18 35.63 -2.58
N LYS A 80 -19.80 36.81 -2.70
CA LYS A 80 -20.91 37.22 -1.83
C LYS A 80 -22.16 36.40 -2.22
N ALA A 81 -22.04 35.09 -2.13
CA ALA A 81 -23.07 34.17 -2.58
C ALA A 81 -24.31 34.30 -1.68
N THR A 82 -25.47 34.40 -2.31
CA THR A 82 -26.75 34.31 -1.63
C THR A 82 -26.91 32.92 -1.01
N ARG A 83 -27.79 32.79 -0.01
CA ARG A 83 -28.13 31.49 0.60
C ARG A 83 -28.59 30.46 -0.44
N ASN A 84 -29.27 30.92 -1.50
CA ASN A 84 -29.73 30.05 -2.59
C ASN A 84 -28.58 29.55 -3.45
N GLU A 85 -27.62 30.41 -3.80
CA GLU A 85 -26.42 30.01 -4.56
C GLU A 85 -25.55 29.04 -3.75
N LEU A 86 -25.37 29.29 -2.45
CA LEU A 86 -24.70 28.37 -1.51
C LEU A 86 -25.35 27.00 -1.48
N ARG A 87 -26.69 26.95 -1.36
CA ARG A 87 -27.44 25.70 -1.38
C ARG A 87 -27.27 24.97 -2.72
N GLN A 88 -27.34 25.69 -3.83
CA GLN A 88 -27.17 25.09 -5.15
C GLN A 88 -25.77 24.52 -5.33
N GLU A 89 -24.74 25.26 -4.94
CA GLU A 89 -23.35 24.81 -5.07
C GLU A 89 -23.06 23.60 -4.18
N PHE A 90 -23.55 23.63 -2.94
CA PHE A 90 -23.50 22.49 -2.03
C PHE A 90 -24.16 21.25 -2.66
N LEU A 91 -25.38 21.38 -3.22
CA LEU A 91 -26.07 20.26 -3.86
C LEU A 91 -25.29 19.72 -5.07
N ARG A 92 -24.66 20.59 -5.88
CA ARG A 92 -23.85 20.16 -7.02
C ARG A 92 -22.59 19.40 -6.60
N ILE A 93 -21.97 19.80 -5.49
CA ILE A 93 -20.85 19.09 -4.90
C ILE A 93 -21.31 17.77 -4.27
N PHE A 94 -22.38 17.81 -3.48
CA PHE A 94 -22.98 16.64 -2.84
C PHE A 94 -23.26 15.54 -3.86
N TRP A 95 -23.90 15.84 -4.99
CA TRP A 95 -24.19 14.82 -6.00
C TRP A 95 -22.94 14.22 -6.63
N ARG A 96 -21.83 14.97 -6.74
CA ARG A 96 -20.57 14.43 -7.27
C ARG A 96 -19.88 13.53 -6.27
N VAL A 97 -19.82 13.98 -5.02
CA VAL A 97 -19.32 13.16 -3.90
C VAL A 97 -20.17 11.91 -3.74
N PHE A 98 -21.49 12.01 -3.91
CA PHE A 98 -22.41 10.87 -3.88
C PHE A 98 -22.08 9.86 -4.97
N TRP A 99 -21.96 10.25 -6.25
CA TRP A 99 -21.66 9.30 -7.32
C TRP A 99 -20.27 8.69 -7.21
N LEU A 100 -19.27 9.50 -6.86
CA LEU A 100 -17.91 9.03 -6.60
C LEU A 100 -17.86 8.07 -5.39
N GLY A 101 -18.53 8.43 -4.30
CA GLY A 101 -18.63 7.63 -3.08
C GLY A 101 -19.43 6.35 -3.27
N LEU A 102 -20.52 6.38 -4.04
CA LEU A 102 -21.29 5.20 -4.40
C LEU A 102 -20.45 4.23 -5.24
N GLY A 103 -19.71 4.76 -6.23
CA GLY A 103 -18.76 3.98 -7.00
C GLY A 103 -17.67 3.35 -6.13
N PHE A 104 -17.22 4.06 -5.09
CA PHE A 104 -16.23 3.58 -4.14
C PHE A 104 -16.78 2.49 -3.19
N LEU A 105 -17.96 2.71 -2.63
CA LEU A 105 -18.55 1.83 -1.62
C LEU A 105 -19.09 0.55 -2.25
N LEU A 106 -19.65 0.59 -3.46
CA LEU A 106 -20.32 -0.59 -4.04
C LEU A 106 -19.39 -1.80 -4.20
N PRO A 107 -18.17 -1.72 -4.77
CA PRO A 107 -17.27 -2.87 -4.86
C PRO A 107 -16.86 -3.44 -3.49
N ILE A 108 -16.69 -2.56 -2.48
CA ILE A 108 -16.35 -2.96 -1.10
C ILE A 108 -17.54 -3.69 -0.46
N LEU A 109 -18.77 -3.20 -0.66
CA LEU A 109 -19.97 -3.88 -0.17
C LEU A 109 -20.16 -5.23 -0.86
N LEU A 110 -19.92 -5.32 -2.17
CA LEU A 110 -19.99 -6.57 -2.91
C LEU A 110 -18.95 -7.59 -2.42
N SER A 111 -17.73 -7.17 -2.09
CA SER A 111 -16.74 -8.09 -1.50
C SER A 111 -17.18 -8.58 -0.12
N ILE A 112 -17.69 -7.70 0.74
CA ILE A 112 -18.23 -8.09 2.06
C ILE A 112 -19.36 -9.11 1.91
N LEU A 113 -20.34 -8.84 1.05
CA LEU A 113 -21.47 -9.74 0.81
C LEU A 113 -21.01 -11.08 0.25
N TYR A 114 -20.01 -11.08 -0.64
CA TYR A 114 -19.41 -12.31 -1.14
C TYR A 114 -18.80 -13.16 -0.02
N PHE A 115 -17.95 -12.59 0.84
CA PHE A 115 -17.34 -13.36 1.94
C PHE A 115 -18.35 -13.77 3.02
N ALA A 116 -19.37 -12.95 3.27
CA ALA A 116 -20.51 -13.35 4.11
C ALA A 116 -21.23 -14.58 3.55
N SER A 117 -21.49 -14.62 2.24
CA SER A 117 -22.12 -15.77 1.58
C SER A 117 -21.28 -17.06 1.63
N LYS A 118 -19.98 -16.95 1.94
CA LYS A 118 -19.04 -18.06 2.08
C LYS A 118 -18.77 -18.46 3.53
N ASN A 119 -19.52 -17.91 4.50
CA ASN A 119 -19.25 -18.07 5.94
C ASN A 119 -17.83 -17.65 6.35
N ALA A 120 -17.22 -16.75 5.58
CA ALA A 120 -15.84 -16.29 5.76
C ALA A 120 -15.79 -14.80 6.14
N LEU A 121 -16.89 -14.27 6.70
CA LEU A 121 -16.99 -12.86 7.08
C LEU A 121 -16.01 -12.49 8.21
N GLY A 122 -15.86 -13.36 9.21
CA GLY A 122 -14.91 -13.17 10.31
C GLY A 122 -13.48 -13.07 9.77
N ASP A 123 -13.06 -14.08 8.99
CA ASP A 123 -11.76 -14.07 8.32
C ASP A 123 -11.58 -12.81 7.45
N TYR A 124 -12.58 -12.39 6.67
CA TYR A 124 -12.50 -11.16 5.87
C TYR A 124 -12.25 -9.91 6.73
N PHE A 125 -12.93 -9.76 7.86
CA PHE A 125 -12.70 -8.62 8.76
C PHE A 125 -11.34 -8.70 9.45
N ASP A 126 -10.98 -9.86 9.98
CA ASP A 126 -9.76 -10.05 10.76
C ASP A 126 -8.51 -9.87 9.89
N TYR A 127 -8.47 -10.52 8.72
CA TYR A 127 -7.32 -10.51 7.82
C TYR A 127 -7.36 -9.34 6.83
N GLY A 128 -8.54 -9.02 6.29
CA GLY A 128 -8.68 -7.99 5.27
C GLY A 128 -8.65 -6.57 5.82
N LEU A 129 -9.12 -6.34 7.05
CA LEU A 129 -9.26 -5.00 7.62
C LEU A 129 -8.45 -4.82 8.91
N LEU A 130 -8.73 -5.59 9.95
CA LEU A 130 -8.19 -5.36 11.30
C LEU A 130 -6.71 -5.67 11.41
N TYR A 131 -6.21 -6.66 10.67
CA TYR A 131 -4.78 -6.98 10.64
C TYR A 131 -3.93 -5.78 10.18
N ASN A 132 -4.37 -5.04 9.16
CA ASN A 132 -3.63 -3.87 8.67
C ASN A 132 -3.42 -2.80 9.77
N LEU A 133 -4.38 -2.66 10.70
CA LEU A 133 -4.24 -1.73 11.82
C LEU A 133 -3.19 -2.21 12.83
N ARG A 134 -3.25 -3.49 13.23
CA ARG A 134 -2.27 -4.09 14.15
C ARG A 134 -0.86 -4.08 13.55
N TYR A 135 -0.75 -4.57 12.32
CA TYR A 135 0.51 -4.61 11.55
C TYR A 135 1.17 -3.23 11.41
N SER A 136 0.36 -2.16 11.28
CA SER A 136 0.88 -0.79 11.22
C SER A 136 1.44 -0.27 12.54
N GLN A 137 1.09 -0.88 13.67
CA GLN A 137 1.50 -0.44 15.01
C GLN A 137 2.63 -1.29 15.61
N GLU A 138 2.86 -2.50 15.09
CA GLU A 138 3.89 -3.43 15.56
C GLU A 138 5.32 -2.91 15.38
N TRP A 139 5.57 -2.12 14.33
CA TRP A 139 6.89 -1.56 14.07
C TRP A 139 7.02 -0.17 14.68
N GLN A 140 7.70 -0.09 15.82
CA GLN A 140 8.04 1.18 16.46
C GLN A 140 9.56 1.33 16.49
N GLN A 141 10.04 2.37 15.82
CA GLN A 141 11.43 2.78 15.89
C GLN A 141 11.56 3.87 16.95
N ASP A 142 12.47 3.71 17.89
CA ASP A 142 12.86 4.78 18.80
C ASP A 142 13.84 5.71 18.08
N PHE A 143 13.45 6.97 17.92
CA PHE A 143 14.26 8.03 17.31
C PHE A 143 15.11 8.79 18.34
N GLY A 144 15.10 8.39 19.62
CA GLY A 144 15.88 9.02 20.70
C GLY A 144 15.36 10.41 21.10
N SER A 145 14.19 10.83 20.60
CA SER A 145 13.56 12.10 20.91
C SER A 145 12.05 11.91 21.11
N PRO A 146 11.48 12.34 22.25
CA PRO A 146 10.04 12.25 22.49
C PRO A 146 9.22 12.95 21.41
N LEU A 147 9.71 14.06 20.87
CA LEU A 147 9.05 14.79 19.79
C LEU A 147 9.05 13.98 18.49
N LEU A 148 10.18 13.41 18.10
CA LEU A 148 10.24 12.58 16.87
C LEU A 148 9.39 11.31 17.03
N ASN A 149 9.46 10.65 18.19
CA ASN A 149 8.62 9.49 18.49
C ASN A 149 7.13 9.85 18.40
N PHE A 150 6.72 11.01 18.92
CA PHE A 150 5.36 11.50 18.75
C PHE A 150 5.04 11.80 17.27
N LEU A 151 5.88 12.54 16.56
CA LEU A 151 5.64 12.89 15.15
C LEU A 151 5.54 11.66 14.24
N PHE A 152 6.25 10.57 14.57
CA PHE A 152 6.17 9.29 13.86
C PHE A 152 5.17 8.29 14.47
N SER A 153 4.46 8.67 15.54
CA SER A 153 3.27 7.94 16.01
C SER A 153 2.07 8.21 15.09
N LEU A 154 1.07 7.32 15.10
CA LEU A 154 -0.16 7.52 14.33
C LEU A 154 -0.87 8.85 14.67
N PRO A 155 -1.06 9.22 15.97
CA PRO A 155 -1.61 10.53 16.33
C PRO A 155 -0.79 11.71 15.80
N GLY A 156 0.54 11.68 15.93
CA GLY A 156 1.40 12.78 15.49
C GLY A 156 1.38 12.96 13.97
N LYS A 157 1.52 11.88 13.21
CA LYS A 157 1.37 11.91 11.74
C LYS A 157 0.02 12.50 11.33
N THR A 158 -1.04 12.12 12.04
CA THR A 158 -2.41 12.56 11.72
C THR A 158 -2.58 14.04 12.03
N LEU A 159 -2.04 14.52 13.15
CA LEU A 159 -2.02 15.93 13.48
C LEU A 159 -1.29 16.75 12.42
N VAL A 160 -0.10 16.30 11.98
CA VAL A 160 0.66 17.02 10.93
C VAL A 160 -0.11 17.05 9.61
N LEU A 161 -0.75 15.93 9.20
CA LEU A 161 -1.62 15.89 8.02
C LEU A 161 -2.78 16.90 8.13
N LEU A 162 -3.47 16.93 9.27
CA LEU A 162 -4.58 17.86 9.50
C LEU A 162 -4.11 19.32 9.47
N LEU A 163 -2.99 19.64 10.11
CA LEU A 163 -2.40 20.98 10.06
C LEU A 163 -2.05 21.39 8.63
N TRP A 164 -1.51 20.46 7.83
CA TRP A 164 -1.23 20.72 6.41
C TRP A 164 -2.51 20.96 5.60
N VAL A 165 -3.55 20.15 5.81
CA VAL A 165 -4.88 20.34 5.19
C VAL A 165 -5.47 21.71 5.54
N ILE A 166 -5.41 22.11 6.81
CA ILE A 166 -5.87 23.43 7.27
C ILE A 166 -5.07 24.55 6.59
N LEU A 167 -3.74 24.43 6.56
CA LEU A 167 -2.87 25.39 5.89
C LEU A 167 -3.26 25.54 4.41
N LEU A 168 -3.51 24.43 3.71
CA LEU A 168 -3.97 24.45 2.32
C LEU A 168 -5.32 25.16 2.19
N PHE A 169 -6.32 24.89 3.04
CA PHE A 169 -7.60 25.60 2.99
C PHE A 169 -7.48 27.11 3.23
N VAL A 170 -6.64 27.53 4.18
CA VAL A 170 -6.41 28.96 4.48
C VAL A 170 -5.74 29.65 3.29
N THR A 171 -4.80 28.96 2.64
CA THR A 171 -4.00 29.52 1.53
C THR A 171 -4.67 29.39 0.15
N ALA A 172 -5.69 28.53 0.04
CA ALA A 172 -6.47 28.22 -1.15
C ALA A 172 -7.09 29.44 -1.81
N LYS A 173 -7.51 30.45 -1.02
CA LYS A 173 -8.21 31.65 -1.52
C LYS A 173 -7.47 32.38 -2.64
N LYS A 174 -6.14 32.34 -2.61
CA LYS A 174 -5.25 33.14 -3.47
C LYS A 174 -4.36 32.31 -4.38
N GLY A 175 -4.26 31.00 -4.19
CA GLY A 175 -3.28 30.17 -4.88
C GLY A 175 -3.87 29.25 -5.96
N PRO A 176 -3.00 28.64 -6.79
CA PRO A 176 -3.42 27.76 -7.85
C PRO A 176 -3.92 26.43 -7.28
N TRP A 177 -5.06 25.97 -7.79
CA TRP A 177 -5.71 24.72 -7.40
C TRP A 177 -4.81 23.50 -7.58
N ARG A 178 -4.06 23.49 -8.67
CA ARG A 178 -3.15 22.41 -9.03
C ARG A 178 -2.10 22.19 -7.94
N PHE A 179 -1.46 23.26 -7.48
CA PHE A 179 -0.54 23.22 -6.35
C PHE A 179 -1.16 22.67 -5.08
N HIS A 180 -2.35 23.14 -4.68
CA HIS A 180 -2.99 22.68 -3.43
C HIS A 180 -3.35 21.20 -3.52
N PHE A 181 -3.89 20.77 -4.65
CA PHE A 181 -4.24 19.37 -4.88
C PHE A 181 -3.00 18.47 -4.89
N PHE A 182 -1.98 18.79 -5.69
CA PHE A 182 -0.77 17.95 -5.78
C PHE A 182 0.00 17.94 -4.45
N SER A 183 0.03 19.06 -3.72
CA SER A 183 0.63 19.13 -2.38
C SER A 183 -0.13 18.27 -1.37
N LEU A 184 -1.47 18.30 -1.37
CA LEU A 184 -2.24 17.43 -0.50
C LEU A 184 -2.06 15.97 -0.90
N TRP A 185 -2.21 15.65 -2.18
CA TRP A 185 -2.13 14.28 -2.65
C TRP A 185 -0.77 13.69 -2.31
N PHE A 186 0.32 14.44 -2.55
CA PHE A 186 1.65 14.04 -2.15
C PHE A 186 1.74 13.82 -0.64
N PHE A 187 1.26 14.75 0.18
CA PHE A 187 1.34 14.62 1.63
C PHE A 187 0.47 13.49 2.21
N ALA A 188 -0.70 13.24 1.63
CA ALA A 188 -1.57 12.11 1.96
C ALA A 188 -0.88 10.78 1.59
N THR A 189 -0.23 10.70 0.42
CA THR A 189 0.57 9.52 0.08
C THR A 189 1.79 9.36 0.97
N LEU A 190 2.43 10.46 1.41
CA LEU A 190 3.55 10.43 2.36
C LEU A 190 3.10 9.91 3.73
N TYR A 191 1.96 10.37 4.23
CA TYR A 191 1.32 9.80 5.42
C TYR A 191 1.04 8.30 5.23
N SER A 192 0.53 7.92 4.06
CA SER A 192 0.22 6.53 3.70
C SER A 192 1.44 5.60 3.75
N VAL A 193 2.56 5.98 3.12
CA VAL A 193 3.81 5.18 3.16
C VAL A 193 4.36 5.09 4.58
N LEU A 194 4.13 6.11 5.40
CA LEU A 194 4.61 6.16 6.77
C LEU A 194 3.67 5.49 7.76
N LEU A 195 2.53 4.91 7.36
CA LEU A 195 1.58 4.30 8.31
C LEU A 195 2.27 3.35 9.30
N SER A 196 3.11 2.43 8.81
CA SER A 196 3.84 1.47 9.64
C SER A 196 5.25 1.92 10.04
N SER A 197 5.71 3.11 9.65
CA SER A 197 7.10 3.58 9.87
C SER A 197 8.18 2.58 9.42
N ARG A 198 7.90 1.69 8.45
CA ARG A 198 8.90 0.73 7.98
C ARG A 198 9.72 1.35 6.85
N PRO A 199 11.06 1.22 6.85
CA PRO A 199 11.93 1.86 5.87
C PRO A 199 11.99 1.11 4.52
N TYR A 200 10.87 0.53 4.07
CA TYR A 200 10.85 -0.26 2.83
C TYR A 200 10.76 0.62 1.59
N PRO A 201 11.72 0.53 0.66
CA PRO A 201 11.75 1.41 -0.52
C PRO A 201 10.51 1.35 -1.39
N HIS A 202 9.95 0.14 -1.55
CA HIS A 202 8.80 -0.06 -2.42
C HIS A 202 7.50 0.55 -1.87
N TYR A 203 7.42 0.91 -0.58
CA TYR A 203 6.24 1.61 -0.06
C TYR A 203 6.12 3.04 -0.62
N PHE A 204 7.25 3.69 -0.91
CA PHE A 204 7.30 5.04 -1.48
C PHE A 204 6.85 5.11 -2.94
N LEU A 205 6.66 3.96 -3.62
CA LEU A 205 6.11 3.92 -4.98
C LEU A 205 4.75 4.62 -5.07
N GLN A 206 3.94 4.57 -4.00
CA GLN A 206 2.65 5.25 -3.94
C GLN A 206 2.77 6.78 -4.06
N SER A 207 3.84 7.37 -3.54
CA SER A 207 4.06 8.81 -3.54
C SER A 207 4.66 9.34 -4.84
N ILE A 208 5.15 8.47 -5.73
CA ILE A 208 5.83 8.89 -6.98
C ILE A 208 4.90 9.69 -7.90
N PRO A 209 3.65 9.26 -8.22
CA PRO A 209 2.78 10.02 -9.10
C PRO A 209 2.49 11.46 -8.61
N PRO A 210 2.02 11.68 -7.36
CA PRO A 210 1.80 13.05 -6.89
C PRO A 210 3.10 13.84 -6.71
N LEU A 211 4.24 13.20 -6.38
CA LEU A 211 5.53 13.87 -6.35
C LEU A 211 5.93 14.43 -7.73
N ALA A 212 5.79 13.62 -8.78
CA ALA A 212 6.10 14.05 -10.15
C ALA A 212 5.23 15.25 -10.59
N LEU A 213 3.95 15.23 -10.24
CA LEU A 213 3.03 16.34 -10.51
C LEU A 213 3.38 17.59 -9.68
N LEU A 214 3.75 17.42 -8.40
CA LEU A 214 4.18 18.51 -7.53
C LEU A 214 5.49 19.16 -8.03
N LEU A 215 6.47 18.37 -8.46
CA LEU A 215 7.73 18.87 -9.04
C LEU A 215 7.50 19.66 -10.33
N THR A 216 6.58 19.17 -11.18
CA THR A 216 6.17 19.88 -12.40
C THR A 216 5.52 21.22 -12.06
N GLU A 217 4.62 21.23 -11.07
CA GLU A 217 3.96 22.45 -10.61
C GLU A 217 4.97 23.43 -9.99
N LEU A 218 5.91 22.97 -9.16
CA LEU A 218 6.96 23.82 -8.58
C LEU A 218 7.84 24.48 -9.65
N THR A 219 8.14 23.75 -10.73
CA THR A 219 8.85 24.31 -11.88
C THR A 219 8.03 25.40 -12.57
N SER A 220 6.72 25.21 -12.70
CA SER A 220 5.79 26.23 -13.21
C SER A 220 5.74 27.48 -12.31
N GLU A 221 5.62 27.28 -11.00
CA GLU A 221 5.58 28.37 -10.00
C GLU A 221 6.89 29.17 -10.01
N ALA A 222 8.05 28.51 -10.14
CA ALA A 222 9.34 29.17 -10.25
C ALA A 222 9.43 30.06 -11.51
N ARG A 223 8.95 29.57 -12.66
CA ARG A 223 8.88 30.38 -13.90
C ARG A 223 7.97 31.61 -13.72
N GLN A 224 6.79 31.41 -13.13
CA GLN A 224 5.83 32.49 -12.88
C GLN A 224 6.35 33.53 -11.87
N PHE A 225 7.14 33.09 -10.88
CA PHE A 225 7.86 33.96 -9.94
C PHE A 225 8.83 34.89 -10.68
N PHE A 226 9.74 34.36 -11.50
CA PHE A 226 10.70 35.17 -12.25
C PHE A 226 10.02 36.12 -13.24
N GLN A 227 8.95 35.67 -13.90
CA GLN A 227 8.16 36.53 -14.79
C GLN A 227 7.50 37.68 -14.01
N SER A 228 6.94 37.38 -12.83
CA SER A 228 6.27 38.38 -11.99
C SER A 228 7.25 39.39 -11.37
N LEU A 229 8.46 38.94 -11.01
CA LEU A 229 9.57 39.79 -10.59
C LEU A 229 9.95 40.79 -11.70
N ARG A 230 10.15 40.30 -12.93
CA ARG A 230 10.50 41.14 -14.08
C ARG A 230 9.41 42.18 -14.38
N GLN A 231 8.15 41.83 -14.14
CA GLN A 231 6.99 42.72 -14.30
C GLN A 231 6.68 43.58 -13.05
N LYS A 232 7.49 43.50 -11.98
CA LYS A 232 7.28 44.20 -10.70
C LYS A 232 5.90 43.95 -10.07
N LYS A 233 5.30 42.77 -10.29
CA LYS A 233 3.99 42.37 -9.75
C LYS A 233 4.13 41.75 -8.35
N TRP A 234 4.51 42.55 -7.36
CA TRP A 234 4.81 42.10 -5.99
C TRP A 234 3.78 41.17 -5.34
N PRO A 235 2.45 41.39 -5.46
CA PRO A 235 1.47 40.45 -4.89
C PRO A 235 1.55 39.04 -5.48
N LYS A 236 1.88 38.93 -6.78
CA LYS A 236 2.09 37.64 -7.45
C LYS A 236 3.41 37.01 -7.05
N VAL A 237 4.47 37.82 -6.92
CA VAL A 237 5.77 37.36 -6.42
C VAL A 237 5.60 36.69 -5.06
N TRP A 238 4.93 37.35 -4.11
CA TRP A 238 4.67 36.77 -2.79
C TRP A 238 3.89 35.45 -2.85
N LEU A 239 2.86 35.40 -3.68
CA LEU A 239 2.05 34.19 -3.87
C LEU A 239 2.90 33.01 -4.34
N PHE A 240 3.70 33.21 -5.39
CA PHE A 240 4.54 32.15 -5.97
C PHE A 240 5.68 31.76 -5.03
N SER A 241 6.31 32.72 -4.33
CA SER A 241 7.32 32.44 -3.31
C SER A 241 6.77 31.58 -2.17
N ARG A 242 5.56 31.88 -1.70
CA ARG A 242 4.89 31.10 -0.65
C ARG A 242 4.65 29.66 -1.11
N ASN A 243 4.07 29.46 -2.29
CA ASN A 243 3.79 28.11 -2.80
C ASN A 243 5.09 27.33 -3.04
N PHE A 244 6.11 27.98 -3.59
CA PHE A 244 7.43 27.38 -3.78
C PHE A 244 8.04 26.95 -2.43
N ALA A 245 8.02 27.81 -1.41
CA ALA A 245 8.51 27.49 -0.08
C ALA A 245 7.74 26.32 0.56
N MET A 246 6.41 26.27 0.41
CA MET A 246 5.58 25.18 0.90
C MET A 246 5.91 23.84 0.21
N GLY A 247 6.06 23.81 -1.12
CA GLY A 247 6.42 22.58 -1.81
C GLY A 247 7.87 22.16 -1.59
N ALA A 248 8.80 23.12 -1.47
CA ALA A 248 10.18 22.84 -1.08
C ALA A 248 10.26 22.24 0.33
N LEU A 249 9.46 22.75 1.27
CA LEU A 249 9.33 22.17 2.62
C LEU A 249 8.86 20.71 2.54
N LEU A 250 7.83 20.40 1.75
CA LEU A 250 7.36 19.01 1.58
C LEU A 250 8.45 18.08 1.03
N ILE A 251 9.19 18.53 0.02
CA ILE A 251 10.29 17.74 -0.58
C ILE A 251 11.40 17.54 0.44
N PHE A 252 11.80 18.60 1.14
CA PHE A 252 12.83 18.55 2.16
C PHE A 252 12.43 17.63 3.32
N THR A 253 11.19 17.74 3.82
CA THR A 253 10.64 16.84 4.84
C THR A 253 10.67 15.39 4.36
N SER A 254 10.32 15.12 3.10
CA SER A 254 10.38 13.77 2.54
C SER A 254 11.81 13.23 2.49
N ALA A 255 12.77 14.05 2.04
CA ALA A 255 14.18 13.68 2.05
C ALA A 255 14.72 13.44 3.46
N ALA A 256 14.37 14.31 4.41
CA ALA A 256 14.74 14.16 5.82
C ALA A 256 14.18 12.86 6.42
N ILE A 257 12.93 12.51 6.10
CA ILE A 257 12.32 11.24 6.49
C ILE A 257 13.13 10.07 5.93
N LEU A 258 13.46 10.06 4.63
CA LEU A 258 14.26 8.99 4.03
C LEU A 258 15.62 8.83 4.73
N LEU A 259 16.28 9.94 5.10
CA LEU A 259 17.55 9.93 5.83
C LEU A 259 17.40 9.39 7.26
N ILE A 260 16.39 9.86 8.01
CA ILE A 260 16.12 9.44 9.39
C ILE A 260 15.81 7.94 9.47
N PHE A 261 15.06 7.42 8.50
CA PHE A 261 14.72 6.00 8.41
C PHE A 261 15.87 5.12 7.89
N GLY A 262 17.02 5.72 7.53
CA GLY A 262 18.14 4.98 6.96
C GLY A 262 17.76 4.28 5.66
N PHE A 263 16.94 4.92 4.82
CA PHE A 263 16.47 4.35 3.57
C PHE A 263 17.65 3.90 2.70
N LYS A 264 17.63 2.64 2.28
CA LYS A 264 18.62 2.06 1.37
C LYS A 264 17.92 1.61 0.09
N PRO A 265 18.33 2.10 -1.09
CA PRO A 265 17.77 1.59 -2.34
C PRO A 265 18.11 0.12 -2.51
N TYR A 266 17.23 -0.62 -3.19
CA TYR A 266 17.55 -1.99 -3.59
C TYR A 266 18.75 -2.01 -4.55
N PRO A 267 19.59 -3.06 -4.53
CA PRO A 267 20.73 -3.20 -5.43
C PRO A 267 20.26 -3.62 -6.84
N THR A 268 19.37 -2.84 -7.44
CA THR A 268 18.69 -3.14 -8.70
C THR A 268 19.67 -3.29 -9.87
N LEU A 269 20.77 -2.54 -9.86
CA LEU A 269 21.80 -2.65 -10.90
C LEU A 269 22.46 -4.03 -10.90
N SER A 270 22.89 -4.53 -9.73
CA SER A 270 23.54 -5.84 -9.65
C SER A 270 22.57 -6.97 -10.01
N TYR A 271 21.29 -6.83 -9.65
CA TYR A 271 20.23 -7.74 -10.10
C TYR A 271 20.18 -7.87 -11.64
N TYR A 272 20.08 -6.76 -12.36
CA TYR A 272 20.00 -6.79 -13.83
C TYR A 272 21.33 -7.18 -14.48
N GLN A 273 22.47 -6.83 -13.88
CA GLN A 273 23.78 -7.29 -14.36
C GLN A 273 23.93 -8.81 -14.27
N ARG A 274 23.49 -9.43 -13.17
CA ARG A 274 23.49 -10.90 -13.03
C ARG A 274 22.59 -11.56 -14.06
N PHE A 275 21.40 -11.01 -14.30
CA PHE A 275 20.52 -11.49 -15.37
C PHE A 275 21.19 -11.38 -16.75
N ALA A 276 21.85 -10.27 -17.06
CA ALA A 276 22.56 -10.11 -18.33
C ALA A 276 23.73 -11.09 -18.46
N HIS A 277 24.48 -11.36 -17.39
CA HIS A 277 25.54 -12.37 -17.39
C HIS A 277 24.99 -13.77 -17.64
N TYR A 278 23.88 -14.13 -16.99
CA TYR A 278 23.20 -15.41 -17.24
C TYR A 278 22.69 -15.51 -18.69
N ALA A 279 21.97 -14.50 -19.17
CA ALA A 279 21.40 -14.47 -20.51
C ALA A 279 22.46 -14.50 -21.63
N THR A 280 23.68 -14.05 -21.34
CA THR A 280 24.82 -14.08 -22.28
C THR A 280 25.73 -15.30 -22.09
N GLY A 281 25.37 -16.24 -21.20
CA GLY A 281 26.15 -17.45 -20.92
C GLY A 281 27.47 -17.20 -20.19
N LYS A 282 27.66 -16.02 -19.59
CA LYS A 282 28.86 -15.67 -18.81
C LYS A 282 28.90 -16.33 -17.44
N ILE A 283 27.73 -16.64 -16.89
CA ILE A 283 27.56 -17.44 -15.68
C ILE A 283 26.58 -18.58 -15.97
N SER A 284 26.76 -19.68 -15.25
CA SER A 284 25.86 -20.83 -15.31
C SER A 284 24.49 -20.50 -14.67
N LYS A 285 23.50 -21.37 -14.92
CA LYS A 285 22.20 -21.30 -14.23
C LYS A 285 22.36 -21.45 -12.72
N GLU A 286 23.23 -22.37 -12.29
CA GLU A 286 23.49 -22.63 -10.87
C GLU A 286 24.05 -21.40 -10.16
N GLU A 287 25.06 -20.75 -10.75
CA GLU A 287 25.63 -19.50 -10.22
C GLU A 287 24.60 -18.35 -10.20
N TYR A 288 23.73 -18.28 -11.21
CA TYR A 288 22.67 -17.29 -11.25
C TYR A 288 21.63 -17.52 -10.14
N ASP A 289 21.17 -18.75 -9.98
CA ASP A 289 20.18 -19.15 -8.98
C ASP A 289 20.71 -18.92 -7.55
N GLN A 290 21.96 -19.31 -7.28
CA GLN A 290 22.64 -19.09 -5.99
C GLN A 290 22.92 -17.62 -5.67
N SER A 291 22.75 -16.70 -6.63
CA SER A 291 22.99 -15.28 -6.43
C SER A 291 21.83 -14.50 -5.77
N PHE A 292 20.68 -15.15 -5.60
CA PHE A 292 19.46 -14.52 -5.07
C PHE A 292 19.29 -14.70 -3.56
N ASP A 293 19.27 -15.95 -3.10
CA ASP A 293 19.01 -16.31 -1.71
C ASP A 293 19.67 -17.67 -1.40
N ALA A 294 20.12 -17.84 -0.15
CA ALA A 294 20.78 -19.07 0.29
C ALA A 294 19.85 -20.30 0.20
N LEU A 295 18.54 -20.09 0.25
CA LEU A 295 17.54 -21.16 0.17
C LEU A 295 17.32 -21.69 -1.26
N VAL A 296 17.72 -20.96 -2.31
CA VAL A 296 17.40 -21.38 -3.69
C VAL A 296 17.95 -22.76 -4.01
N LYS A 297 19.20 -23.03 -3.60
CA LYS A 297 19.84 -24.33 -3.82
C LYS A 297 19.09 -25.45 -3.11
N GLU A 298 18.84 -25.30 -1.81
CA GLU A 298 18.13 -26.31 -1.03
C GLU A 298 16.69 -26.49 -1.50
N ASN A 299 16.01 -25.41 -1.90
CA ASN A 299 14.66 -25.49 -2.46
C ASN A 299 14.63 -26.32 -3.75
N ASN A 300 15.63 -26.19 -4.62
CA ASN A 300 15.72 -27.01 -5.84
C ASN A 300 15.95 -28.50 -5.49
N GLU A 301 16.81 -28.79 -4.52
CA GLU A 301 17.06 -30.16 -4.03
C GLU A 301 15.79 -30.78 -3.45
N VAL A 302 15.11 -30.06 -2.56
CA VAL A 302 13.87 -30.51 -1.92
C VAL A 302 12.73 -30.60 -2.92
N THR A 303 12.62 -29.69 -3.89
CA THR A 303 11.61 -29.76 -4.95
C THR A 303 11.77 -31.02 -5.78
N THR A 304 13.00 -31.38 -6.14
CA THR A 304 13.29 -32.61 -6.89
C THR A 304 12.85 -33.85 -6.11
N LEU A 305 13.13 -33.88 -4.80
CA LEU A 305 12.71 -34.95 -3.90
C LEU A 305 11.18 -35.04 -3.82
N ILE A 306 10.49 -33.92 -3.58
CA ILE A 306 9.01 -33.84 -3.53
C ILE A 306 8.39 -34.38 -4.81
N HIS A 307 8.90 -33.98 -5.98
CA HIS A 307 8.41 -34.46 -7.27
C HIS A 307 8.62 -35.95 -7.48
N SER A 308 9.80 -36.47 -7.10
CA SER A 308 10.09 -37.91 -7.20
C SER A 308 9.15 -38.76 -6.36
N MET A 309 8.69 -38.23 -5.23
CA MET A 309 7.81 -38.90 -4.26
C MET A 309 6.32 -38.60 -4.48
N GLN A 310 5.99 -37.72 -5.43
CA GLN A 310 4.62 -37.33 -5.74
C GLN A 310 3.85 -36.76 -4.53
N ILE A 311 4.55 -36.04 -3.66
CA ILE A 311 3.94 -35.41 -2.48
C ILE A 311 3.02 -34.29 -2.94
N GLU A 312 1.75 -34.36 -2.55
CA GLU A 312 0.76 -33.34 -2.90
C GLU A 312 0.66 -32.23 -1.84
N LYS A 313 0.90 -32.58 -0.57
CA LYS A 313 0.72 -31.70 0.59
C LYS A 313 1.94 -31.73 1.50
N MET A 314 2.31 -30.57 2.00
CA MET A 314 3.35 -30.45 3.02
C MET A 314 3.01 -29.35 4.01
N PHE A 315 3.71 -29.35 5.14
CA PHE A 315 3.69 -28.25 6.09
C PHE A 315 5.11 -27.71 6.30
N ILE A 316 5.24 -26.39 6.42
CA ILE A 316 6.52 -25.73 6.70
C ILE A 316 6.38 -24.91 7.98
N TRP A 317 7.13 -25.30 9.01
CA TRP A 317 7.35 -24.46 10.20
C TRP A 317 8.56 -23.55 9.96
N GLY A 318 8.29 -22.34 9.47
CA GLY A 318 9.28 -21.30 9.23
C GLY A 318 8.87 -20.36 8.10
N THR A 319 9.84 -19.65 7.51
CA THR A 319 9.59 -18.68 6.43
C THR A 319 10.22 -19.15 5.13
N ASN A 320 9.57 -20.09 4.43
CA ASN A 320 9.98 -20.54 3.09
C ASN A 320 8.75 -20.83 2.20
N PRO A 321 7.93 -19.80 1.88
CA PRO A 321 6.72 -20.01 1.09
C PRO A 321 7.01 -20.30 -0.39
N THR A 322 8.21 -19.97 -0.89
CA THR A 322 8.62 -20.22 -2.28
C THR A 322 8.64 -21.70 -2.62
N LEU A 323 9.02 -22.54 -1.66
CA LEU A 323 9.07 -23.99 -1.85
C LEU A 323 7.70 -24.60 -2.19
N TYR A 324 6.59 -24.07 -1.68
CA TYR A 324 5.25 -24.51 -2.10
C TYR A 324 5.01 -24.27 -3.60
N ALA A 325 5.40 -23.09 -4.10
CA ALA A 325 5.19 -22.71 -5.48
C ALA A 325 6.11 -23.49 -6.44
N GLU A 326 7.39 -23.66 -6.06
CA GLU A 326 8.40 -24.39 -6.85
C GLU A 326 8.07 -25.88 -6.92
N SER A 327 7.65 -26.45 -5.79
CA SER A 327 7.29 -27.86 -5.71
C SER A 327 5.85 -28.17 -6.13
N LYS A 328 5.01 -27.14 -6.34
CA LYS A 328 3.58 -27.25 -6.69
C LYS A 328 2.77 -28.05 -5.65
N THR A 329 3.14 -27.91 -4.39
CA THR A 329 2.44 -28.55 -3.26
C THR A 329 1.45 -27.60 -2.62
N LEU A 330 0.44 -28.17 -1.96
CA LEU A 330 -0.53 -27.42 -1.17
C LEU A 330 -0.07 -27.32 0.29
N PRO A 331 -0.19 -26.15 0.93
CA PRO A 331 0.05 -26.02 2.35
C PRO A 331 -1.05 -26.73 3.14
N THR A 332 -0.64 -27.41 4.21
CA THR A 332 -1.58 -28.11 5.13
C THR A 332 -2.45 -27.15 5.93
N SER A 333 -1.97 -25.92 6.14
CA SER A 333 -2.75 -24.85 6.76
C SER A 333 -2.97 -23.69 5.79
N ARG A 334 -3.85 -22.77 6.14
CA ARG A 334 -4.08 -21.55 5.36
C ARG A 334 -2.86 -20.61 5.30
N PHE A 335 -1.86 -20.81 6.17
CA PHE A 335 -0.68 -19.97 6.25
C PHE A 335 0.52 -20.68 5.62
N THR A 336 1.21 -19.99 4.72
CA THR A 336 2.43 -20.51 4.06
C THR A 336 3.71 -20.17 4.82
N VAL A 337 3.60 -19.45 5.94
CA VAL A 337 4.72 -18.96 6.76
C VAL A 337 4.34 -18.96 8.24
N SER A 338 5.32 -19.29 9.10
CA SER A 338 5.14 -19.40 10.55
C SER A 338 4.73 -18.09 11.20
N PHE A 339 5.28 -16.94 10.78
CA PHE A 339 5.02 -15.67 11.46
C PHE A 339 3.55 -15.25 11.39
N HIS A 340 2.78 -15.63 10.36
CA HIS A 340 1.34 -15.39 10.38
C HIS A 340 0.65 -16.24 11.46
N ILE A 341 1.04 -17.50 11.65
CA ILE A 341 0.50 -18.33 12.74
C ILE A 341 0.77 -17.65 14.09
N LYS A 342 1.96 -17.06 14.26
CA LYS A 342 2.38 -16.33 15.46
C LYS A 342 1.56 -15.05 15.66
N ASP A 343 1.49 -14.18 14.63
CA ASP A 343 0.78 -12.90 14.67
C ASP A 343 -0.72 -13.07 14.96
N PHE A 344 -1.31 -14.17 14.49
CA PHE A 344 -2.72 -14.49 14.72
C PHE A 344 -2.98 -15.40 15.91
N ASN A 345 -1.93 -15.88 16.60
CA ASN A 345 -2.02 -16.87 17.66
C ASN A 345 -2.84 -18.11 17.24
N ASP A 346 -2.68 -18.57 16.00
CA ASP A 346 -3.52 -19.61 15.37
C ASP A 346 -2.92 -21.03 15.52
N TYR A 347 -2.15 -21.27 16.58
CA TYR A 347 -1.42 -22.53 16.80
C TYR A 347 -2.36 -23.73 16.88
N GLU A 348 -3.41 -23.67 17.69
CA GLU A 348 -4.34 -24.78 17.90
C GLU A 348 -5.05 -25.20 16.61
N ARG A 349 -5.57 -24.22 15.85
CA ARG A 349 -6.24 -24.49 14.58
C ARG A 349 -5.27 -25.02 13.53
N THR A 350 -4.06 -24.46 13.46
CA THR A 350 -3.01 -24.94 12.56
C THR A 350 -2.65 -26.38 12.90
N PHE A 351 -2.44 -26.69 14.18
CA PHE A 351 -2.11 -28.04 14.63
C PHE A 351 -3.25 -29.03 14.37
N ALA A 352 -4.50 -28.64 14.62
CA ALA A 352 -5.66 -29.46 14.30
C ALA A 352 -5.73 -29.81 12.81
N GLN A 353 -5.38 -28.89 11.90
CA GLN A 353 -5.28 -29.15 10.47
C GLN A 353 -4.13 -30.10 10.13
N ILE A 354 -2.94 -29.89 10.72
CA ILE A 354 -1.79 -30.78 10.54
C ILE A 354 -2.11 -32.20 10.99
N SER A 355 -2.76 -32.34 12.15
CA SER A 355 -3.14 -33.63 12.72
C SER A 355 -4.25 -34.33 11.92
N ALA A 356 -5.19 -33.58 11.34
CA ALA A 356 -6.27 -34.13 10.52
C ALA A 356 -5.79 -34.54 9.12
N GLU A 357 -4.97 -33.72 8.47
CA GLU A 357 -4.49 -33.99 7.10
C GLU A 357 -3.26 -34.89 7.06
N GLN A 358 -2.46 -34.90 8.14
CA GLN A 358 -1.31 -35.77 8.33
C GLN A 358 -0.33 -35.77 7.13
N PRO A 359 0.21 -34.59 6.75
CA PRO A 359 1.01 -34.43 5.55
C PRO A 359 2.22 -35.37 5.54
N GLU A 360 2.59 -35.90 4.38
CA GLU A 360 3.72 -36.84 4.28
C GLU A 360 5.06 -36.20 4.68
N LEU A 361 5.18 -34.89 4.44
CA LEU A 361 6.37 -34.10 4.69
C LEU A 361 6.05 -32.90 5.57
N ILE A 362 6.82 -32.77 6.66
CA ILE A 362 6.90 -31.56 7.47
C ILE A 362 8.33 -31.02 7.41
N ILE A 363 8.47 -29.76 7.06
CA ILE A 363 9.77 -29.07 6.97
C ILE A 363 9.87 -28.09 8.13
N VAL A 364 10.96 -28.16 8.89
CA VAL A 364 11.25 -27.21 9.97
C VAL A 364 12.47 -26.40 9.61
N MET A 365 12.31 -25.08 9.48
CA MET A 365 13.42 -24.16 9.19
C MET A 365 14.26 -23.97 10.45
N LYS A 366 15.59 -24.08 10.35
CA LYS A 366 16.50 -23.99 11.50
C LYS A 366 16.58 -22.59 12.10
N ASN A 367 16.24 -21.57 11.32
CA ASN A 367 16.18 -20.18 11.79
C ASN A 367 14.85 -19.84 12.47
N GLU A 368 13.88 -20.75 12.52
CA GLU A 368 12.66 -20.55 13.30
C GLU A 368 12.95 -20.84 14.77
N THR A 369 12.94 -19.80 15.59
CA THR A 369 13.27 -19.87 17.02
C THR A 369 12.04 -20.00 17.91
N THR A 370 10.84 -19.87 17.36
CA THR A 370 9.60 -19.95 18.15
C THR A 370 9.20 -21.41 18.34
N HIS A 371 9.00 -21.80 19.59
CA HIS A 371 8.54 -23.13 19.94
C HIS A 371 7.10 -23.39 19.49
N PHE A 372 6.85 -24.61 19.04
CA PHE A 372 5.51 -25.09 18.74
C PHE A 372 5.35 -26.48 19.38
N PRO A 373 5.14 -26.55 20.72
CA PRO A 373 5.29 -27.79 21.49
C PRO A 373 4.41 -28.96 21.00
N GLN A 374 3.20 -28.65 20.53
CA GLN A 374 2.29 -29.66 19.96
C GLN A 374 2.87 -30.27 18.68
N LEU A 375 3.39 -29.44 17.78
CA LEU A 375 4.06 -29.89 16.56
C LEU A 375 5.34 -30.67 16.91
N GLU A 376 6.14 -30.18 17.84
CA GLU A 376 7.37 -30.85 18.29
C GLU A 376 7.09 -32.26 18.82
N SER A 377 6.08 -32.41 19.68
CA SER A 377 5.65 -33.71 20.22
C SER A 377 5.14 -34.62 19.11
N TYR A 378 4.32 -34.07 18.20
CA TYR A 378 3.77 -34.79 17.06
C TYR A 378 4.85 -35.30 16.08
N LEU A 379 5.88 -34.49 15.84
CA LEU A 379 7.04 -34.87 15.03
C LEU A 379 7.83 -36.02 15.66
N GLN A 380 7.99 -36.03 16.99
CA GLN A 380 8.70 -37.11 17.70
C GLN A 380 7.95 -38.45 17.62
N GLU A 381 6.62 -38.38 17.74
CA GLU A 381 5.76 -39.57 17.77
C GLU A 381 5.55 -40.17 16.37
N TYR A 382 5.23 -39.34 15.37
CA TYR A 382 4.74 -39.80 14.06
C TYR A 382 5.69 -39.55 12.88
N TYR A 383 6.81 -38.88 13.10
CA TYR A 383 7.75 -38.52 12.02
C TYR A 383 9.19 -38.92 12.37
N ARG A 384 10.01 -39.04 11.34
CA ARG A 384 11.46 -39.25 11.45
C ARG A 384 12.21 -38.23 10.60
N VAL A 385 13.31 -37.74 11.13
CA VAL A 385 14.23 -36.90 10.36
C VAL A 385 14.88 -37.79 9.29
N ASN A 386 14.66 -37.45 8.03
CA ASN A 386 15.30 -38.14 6.91
C ASN A 386 16.55 -37.42 6.44
N SER A 387 16.46 -36.09 6.33
CA SER A 387 17.53 -35.24 5.82
C SER A 387 17.57 -33.94 6.63
N SER A 388 18.78 -33.52 7.00
CA SER A 388 19.03 -32.20 7.60
C SER A 388 19.94 -31.43 6.66
N LEU A 389 19.39 -30.41 6.01
CA LEU A 389 20.11 -29.48 5.15
C LEU A 389 20.66 -28.32 5.99
N GLU A 390 21.40 -27.39 5.40
CA GLU A 390 21.99 -26.26 6.11
C GLU A 390 20.91 -25.40 6.78
N ASN A 391 19.81 -25.09 6.10
CA ASN A 391 18.78 -24.17 6.63
C ASN A 391 17.48 -24.85 7.08
N MET A 392 17.28 -26.14 6.80
CA MET A 392 16.02 -26.82 7.10
C MET A 392 16.20 -28.31 7.44
N SER A 393 15.25 -28.87 8.18
CA SER A 393 15.17 -30.30 8.48
C SER A 393 13.87 -30.88 7.92
N LEU A 394 13.98 -32.02 7.25
CA LEU A 394 12.86 -32.70 6.60
C LEU A 394 12.41 -33.88 7.46
N TYR A 395 11.16 -33.82 7.91
CA TYR A 395 10.50 -34.83 8.72
C TYR A 395 9.50 -35.59 7.86
N TRP A 396 9.68 -36.90 7.77
CA TRP A 396 8.80 -37.77 7.01
C TRP A 396 7.92 -38.55 7.93
N ARG A 397 6.66 -38.67 7.51
CA ARG A 397 5.71 -39.47 8.26
C ARG A 397 6.17 -40.92 8.29
N THR A 398 6.28 -41.50 9.48
CA THR A 398 6.48 -42.94 9.59
C THR A 398 5.20 -43.64 9.17
N PRO A 399 5.25 -44.70 8.34
CA PRO A 399 4.11 -45.58 8.16
C PRO A 399 3.63 -45.96 9.56
N SER A 400 2.36 -45.69 9.88
CA SER A 400 1.81 -46.26 11.11
C SER A 400 2.04 -47.75 10.99
N GLU A 401 2.64 -48.39 12.00
CA GLU A 401 2.46 -49.82 12.20
C GLU A 401 0.94 -50.00 12.32
N ALA A 402 0.29 -50.26 11.18
CA ALA A 402 -1.07 -50.71 11.15
C ALA A 402 -1.02 -51.99 11.98
N GLY A 403 -1.74 -51.98 13.10
CA GLY A 403 -2.04 -53.22 13.79
C GLY A 403 -2.57 -54.20 12.77
N PHE A 404 -1.76 -55.20 12.46
CA PHE A 404 -2.20 -56.46 11.86
C PHE A 404 -3.03 -57.22 12.87
#